data_AF-A0A1U7XUK9-F1
#
_entry.id   AF-A0A1U7XUK9-F1
#
_cell.length_a   1.000
_cell.length_b   1.000
_cell.length_c   1.000
_cell.angle_alpha   90.00
_cell.angle_beta   90.00
_cell.angle_gamma   90.00
#
_symmetry.space_group_name_H-M   'P 1'
#
loop_
_entity.id
_entity.type
_entity.pdbx_description
1 polymer ?
#
loop_
_entity_poly.entity_id
_entity_poly.type
_entity_poly.pdbx_seq_one_letter_code
_entity_poly.pdbx_strand_id
1 'polypeptide(L)'
;MVGLHRQFIRGIDYVNINRKDVAISIVDSGRYANEAVSSQTFIYVGQGGNPKISGTRVEDQKLEGGNLALKNSMDLGYPVRVIRSRHRVKDEKSDIRYIYDGLYTVTKYWQERGPTGKFVFKFELKRNFGQPKLTRELVSQPANLAKVNHYHPNINKEMQSVTEQKFVVDYDISQGKEKIPIPA
;
A
#
# COMPACT_ATOMS: atom_id res chain seq x y z
N MET A 1 6.85 -19.91 7.26
CA MET A 1 5.70 -19.27 6.55
C MET A 1 4.71 -18.79 7.60
N VAL A 2 4.07 -17.62 7.46
CA VAL A 2 3.35 -16.93 8.57
C VAL A 2 1.81 -16.85 8.45
N GLY A 3 1.21 -17.46 7.42
CA GLY A 3 -0.26 -17.59 7.30
C GLY A 3 -1.04 -16.32 6.92
N LEU A 4 -0.36 -15.21 6.61
CA LEU A 4 -1.02 -13.94 6.25
C LEU A 4 -1.86 -14.05 4.96
N HIS A 5 -1.34 -14.79 3.99
CA HIS A 5 -1.95 -15.14 2.71
C HIS A 5 -1.41 -16.51 2.27
N ARG A 6 -2.29 -17.47 1.98
CA ARG A 6 -1.91 -18.87 1.73
C ARG A 6 -1.68 -19.19 0.25
N GLN A 7 -2.23 -18.39 -0.65
CA GLN A 7 -2.10 -18.60 -2.08
C GLN A 7 -0.76 -18.05 -2.58
N PHE A 8 0.10 -18.90 -3.15
CA PHE A 8 1.41 -18.44 -3.65
C PHE A 8 1.31 -17.57 -4.91
N ILE A 9 0.30 -17.82 -5.76
CA ILE A 9 0.18 -17.20 -7.09
C ILE A 9 -1.03 -16.27 -7.18
N ARG A 10 -2.14 -16.65 -6.53
CA ARG A 10 -3.41 -15.93 -6.65
C ARG A 10 -3.39 -14.68 -5.79
N GLY A 11 -4.06 -13.63 -6.27
CA GLY A 11 -4.17 -12.38 -5.52
C GLY A 11 -5.21 -12.42 -4.39
N ILE A 12 -6.13 -13.39 -4.39
CA ILE A 12 -7.25 -13.46 -3.42
C ILE A 12 -7.19 -14.81 -2.69
N ASP A 13 -7.13 -14.77 -1.36
CA ASP A 13 -7.26 -15.92 -0.48
C ASP A 13 -8.60 -15.85 0.27
N TYR A 14 -9.27 -16.99 0.37
CA TYR A 14 -10.61 -17.10 0.94
C TYR A 14 -10.80 -18.42 1.67
N VAL A 15 -11.80 -18.46 2.55
CA VAL A 15 -12.20 -19.65 3.31
C VAL A 15 -13.71 -19.80 3.23
N ASN A 16 -14.19 -21.02 3.49
CA ASN A 16 -15.62 -21.27 3.61
C ASN A 16 -16.04 -21.03 5.07
N ILE A 17 -16.96 -20.10 5.29
CA ILE A 17 -17.63 -19.86 6.57
C ILE A 17 -19.12 -20.03 6.35
N ASN A 18 -19.74 -20.96 7.09
CA ASN A 18 -21.19 -21.22 7.00
C ASN A 18 -21.69 -21.42 5.56
N ARG A 19 -20.98 -22.25 4.77
CA ARG A 19 -21.28 -22.55 3.36
C ARG A 19 -21.14 -21.37 2.39
N LYS A 20 -20.52 -20.26 2.82
CA LYS A 20 -20.17 -19.13 1.96
C LYS A 20 -18.67 -18.96 1.91
N ASP A 21 -18.13 -18.85 0.69
CA ASP A 21 -16.74 -18.45 0.52
C ASP A 21 -16.60 -16.96 0.84
N VAL A 22 -15.66 -16.61 1.71
CA VAL A 22 -15.39 -15.24 2.14
C VAL A 22 -13.90 -14.93 2.02
N ALA A 23 -13.58 -13.79 1.43
CA ALA A 23 -12.20 -13.34 1.27
C ALA A 23 -11.59 -12.98 2.63
N ILE A 24 -10.38 -13.47 2.89
CA ILE A 24 -9.63 -13.20 4.13
C ILE A 24 -8.40 -12.33 3.89
N SER A 25 -7.81 -12.39 2.69
CA SER A 25 -6.71 -11.51 2.31
C SER A 25 -6.61 -11.33 0.81
N ILE A 26 -6.09 -10.17 0.42
CA ILE A 26 -5.73 -9.86 -0.96
C ILE A 26 -4.28 -9.37 -1.05
N VAL A 27 -3.68 -9.63 -2.21
CA VAL A 27 -2.37 -9.13 -2.60
C VAL A 27 -2.52 -8.22 -3.82
N ASP A 28 -2.11 -6.97 -3.66
CA ASP A 28 -1.93 -5.99 -4.71
C ASP A 28 -0.47 -5.98 -5.15
N SER A 29 -0.17 -6.77 -6.18
CA SER A 29 1.20 -6.95 -6.71
C SER A 29 1.49 -6.14 -7.98
N GLY A 30 0.55 -5.27 -8.41
CA GLY A 30 0.65 -4.53 -9.67
C GLY A 30 0.37 -5.35 -10.94
N ARG A 31 -0.10 -6.61 -10.81
CA ARG A 31 -0.45 -7.47 -11.96
C ARG A 31 -1.76 -7.07 -12.65
N TYR A 32 -2.59 -6.31 -11.97
CA TYR A 32 -3.83 -5.74 -12.48
C TYR A 32 -3.81 -4.23 -12.29
N ALA A 33 -4.60 -3.52 -13.09
CA ALA A 33 -4.74 -2.06 -13.03
C ALA A 33 -5.59 -1.64 -11.83
N ASN A 34 -5.08 -1.89 -10.62
CA ASN A 34 -5.68 -1.41 -9.38
C ASN A 34 -5.48 0.10 -9.26
N GLU A 35 -6.48 0.81 -8.73
CA GLU A 35 -6.51 2.26 -8.72
C GLU A 35 -6.56 2.80 -7.29
N ALA A 36 -5.66 3.71 -6.93
CA ALA A 36 -5.73 4.40 -5.66
C ALA A 36 -6.74 5.55 -5.76
N VAL A 37 -7.78 5.53 -4.92
CA VAL A 37 -8.80 6.59 -4.85
C VAL A 37 -8.41 7.65 -3.82
N SER A 38 -7.82 7.21 -2.70
CA SER A 38 -7.28 8.08 -1.65
C SER A 38 -6.17 7.36 -0.88
N SER A 39 -5.64 7.98 0.17
CA SER A 39 -4.66 7.30 1.03
C SER A 39 -5.27 6.11 1.79
N GLN A 40 -6.59 6.03 1.96
CA GLN A 40 -7.28 4.99 2.71
C GLN A 40 -8.23 4.14 1.85
N THR A 41 -8.44 4.49 0.58
CA THR A 41 -9.37 3.80 -0.33
C THR A 41 -8.70 3.46 -1.66
N PHE A 42 -8.99 2.28 -2.20
CA PHE A 42 -8.53 1.88 -3.53
C PHE A 42 -9.51 0.91 -4.18
N ILE A 43 -9.40 0.78 -5.50
CA ILE A 43 -10.18 -0.15 -6.31
C ILE A 43 -9.28 -1.33 -6.66
N TYR A 44 -9.73 -2.52 -6.30
CA TYR A 44 -9.09 -3.79 -6.64
C TYR A 44 -9.83 -4.44 -7.81
N VAL A 45 -9.08 -4.82 -8.85
CA VAL A 45 -9.61 -5.57 -9.98
C VAL A 45 -9.62 -7.06 -9.63
N GLY A 46 -10.76 -7.71 -9.89
CA GLY A 46 -10.97 -9.13 -9.65
C GLY A 46 -9.98 -10.01 -10.41
N GLN A 47 -9.93 -11.29 -10.04
CA GLN A 47 -9.10 -12.28 -10.71
C GLN A 47 -9.78 -12.85 -11.95
N GLY A 48 -8.97 -13.42 -12.86
CA GLY A 48 -9.42 -14.03 -14.11
C GLY A 48 -9.18 -13.13 -15.34
N GLY A 49 -9.21 -13.73 -16.53
CA GLY A 49 -9.13 -13.02 -17.82
C GLY A 49 -7.81 -12.28 -18.11
N ASN A 50 -6.78 -12.45 -17.27
CA ASN A 50 -5.48 -11.81 -17.47
C ASN A 50 -4.48 -12.79 -18.13
N PRO A 51 -4.15 -12.60 -19.41
CA PRO A 51 -3.28 -13.52 -20.16
C PRO A 51 -1.88 -13.58 -19.57
N LYS A 52 -1.42 -12.51 -18.88
CA LYS A 52 -0.11 -12.47 -18.21
C LYS A 52 -0.03 -13.42 -17.00
N ILE A 53 -1.17 -13.93 -16.51
CA ILE A 53 -1.25 -14.80 -15.33
C ILE A 53 -1.67 -16.22 -15.72
N SER A 54 -2.69 -16.37 -16.57
CA SER A 54 -3.22 -17.69 -16.93
C SER A 54 -2.63 -18.29 -18.20
N GLY A 55 -1.94 -17.49 -19.03
CA GLY A 55 -1.50 -17.93 -20.37
C GLY A 55 -2.64 -18.19 -21.36
N THR A 56 -3.90 -17.97 -20.95
CA THR A 56 -5.10 -18.19 -21.76
C THR A 56 -5.54 -16.93 -22.50
N ARG A 57 -6.51 -17.07 -23.41
CA ARG A 57 -7.16 -15.92 -24.06
C ARG A 57 -7.78 -14.97 -23.03
N VAL A 58 -7.83 -13.69 -23.41
CA VAL A 58 -8.54 -12.66 -22.65
C VAL A 58 -10.04 -12.95 -22.73
N GLU A 59 -10.66 -13.17 -21.58
CA GLU A 59 -12.07 -13.50 -21.44
C GLU A 59 -12.72 -12.62 -20.38
N ASP A 60 -14.05 -12.56 -20.40
CA ASP A 60 -14.81 -11.88 -19.35
C ASP A 60 -14.59 -12.59 -18.01
N GLN A 61 -14.32 -11.81 -16.96
CA GLN A 61 -14.22 -12.35 -15.62
C GLN A 61 -15.58 -12.90 -15.17
N LYS A 62 -15.53 -13.96 -14.36
CA LYS A 62 -16.69 -14.59 -13.74
C LYS A 62 -16.77 -14.23 -12.27
N LEU A 63 -18.00 -14.11 -11.76
CA LEU A 63 -18.26 -13.87 -10.34
C LEU A 63 -18.21 -15.20 -9.58
N GLU A 64 -17.02 -15.78 -9.50
CA GLU A 64 -16.76 -17.08 -8.89
C GLU A 64 -15.43 -17.08 -8.13
N GLY A 65 -15.22 -18.09 -7.29
CA GLY A 65 -14.01 -18.22 -6.46
C GLY A 65 -13.70 -16.94 -5.69
N GLY A 66 -12.50 -16.37 -5.89
CA GLY A 66 -12.06 -15.15 -5.19
C GLY A 66 -12.94 -13.92 -5.45
N ASN A 67 -13.53 -13.77 -6.64
CA ASN A 67 -14.41 -12.64 -6.94
C ASN A 67 -15.72 -12.74 -6.16
N LEU A 68 -16.30 -13.95 -6.13
CA LEU A 68 -17.48 -14.24 -5.31
C LEU A 68 -17.17 -14.09 -3.82
N ALA A 69 -15.98 -14.52 -3.38
CA ALA A 69 -15.56 -14.40 -1.99
C ALA A 69 -15.42 -12.93 -1.53
N LEU A 70 -14.93 -12.03 -2.39
CA LEU A 70 -14.90 -10.59 -2.10
C LEU A 70 -16.30 -9.99 -2.02
N LYS A 71 -17.20 -10.38 -2.93
CA LYS A 71 -18.61 -9.96 -2.86
C LYS A 71 -19.26 -10.45 -1.56
N ASN A 72 -19.06 -11.72 -1.19
CA ASN A 72 -19.63 -12.25 0.05
C ASN A 72 -19.06 -11.56 1.29
N SER A 73 -17.76 -11.23 1.30
CA SER A 73 -17.17 -10.44 2.40
C SER A 73 -17.76 -9.04 2.48
N MET A 74 -18.12 -8.40 1.35
CA MET A 74 -18.87 -7.15 1.33
C MET A 74 -20.24 -7.32 1.99
N ASP A 75 -21.01 -8.32 1.54
CA ASP A 75 -22.38 -8.58 2.02
C ASP A 75 -22.42 -8.92 3.52
N LEU A 76 -21.37 -9.56 4.04
CA LEU A 76 -21.24 -9.97 5.44
C LEU A 76 -20.49 -8.95 6.31
N GLY A 77 -19.91 -7.91 5.72
CA GLY A 77 -19.09 -6.93 6.43
C GLY A 77 -17.77 -7.49 7.00
N TYR A 78 -17.26 -8.58 6.42
CA TYR A 78 -16.02 -9.20 6.90
C TYR A 78 -14.78 -8.43 6.42
N PRO A 79 -13.83 -8.13 7.32
CA PRO A 79 -12.62 -7.42 6.96
C PRO A 79 -11.67 -8.30 6.16
N VAL A 80 -11.02 -7.70 5.17
CA VAL A 80 -10.04 -8.32 4.28
C VAL A 80 -8.66 -7.74 4.59
N ARG A 81 -7.67 -8.60 4.84
CA ARG A 81 -6.27 -8.18 4.97
C ARG A 81 -5.73 -7.73 3.62
N VAL A 82 -5.09 -6.57 3.55
CA VAL A 82 -4.48 -6.05 2.32
C VAL A 82 -2.97 -6.08 2.42
N ILE A 83 -2.33 -6.67 1.41
CA ILE A 83 -0.87 -6.76 1.28
C ILE A 83 -0.48 -6.12 -0.05
N ARG A 84 0.44 -5.17 -0.04
CA ARG A 84 0.89 -4.48 -1.27
C ARG A 84 2.35 -4.79 -1.58
N SER A 85 2.66 -4.99 -2.86
CA SER A 85 4.05 -5.02 -3.30
C SER A 85 4.61 -3.59 -3.39
N ARG A 86 5.89 -3.45 -3.06
CA ARG A 86 6.69 -2.25 -3.31
C ARG A 86 7.96 -2.67 -4.01
N HIS A 87 8.18 -2.10 -5.18
CA HIS A 87 9.43 -2.24 -5.91
C HIS A 87 10.41 -1.20 -5.37
N ARG A 88 11.60 -1.65 -4.98
CA ARG A 88 12.75 -0.77 -4.81
C ARG A 88 13.63 -0.90 -6.04
N VAL A 89 13.96 0.24 -6.63
CA VAL A 89 15.02 0.35 -7.64
C VAL A 89 16.24 0.88 -6.89
N LYS A 90 17.24 0.03 -6.69
CA LYS A 90 18.57 0.40 -6.24
C LYS A 90 19.56 -0.37 -7.11
N ASP A 91 20.53 0.34 -7.69
CA ASP A 91 21.71 -0.20 -8.37
C ASP A 91 21.47 -1.55 -9.07
N GLU A 92 20.86 -1.47 -10.27
CA GLU A 92 20.64 -2.57 -11.23
C GLU A 92 19.82 -3.79 -10.75
N LYS A 93 19.44 -3.89 -9.47
CA LYS A 93 18.64 -4.99 -8.92
C LYS A 93 17.28 -4.50 -8.42
N SER A 94 16.22 -5.10 -8.93
CA SER A 94 14.87 -4.89 -8.41
C SER A 94 14.61 -5.82 -7.22
N ASP A 95 14.31 -5.23 -6.05
CA ASP A 95 13.85 -5.94 -4.86
C ASP A 95 12.34 -5.71 -4.69
N ILE A 96 11.56 -6.78 -4.55
CA ILE A 96 10.11 -6.72 -4.34
C ILE A 96 9.82 -7.05 -2.87
N ARG A 97 9.24 -6.09 -2.15
CA ARG A 97 8.77 -6.29 -0.78
C ARG A 97 7.27 -6.32 -0.71
N TYR A 98 6.73 -7.19 0.12
CA TYR A 98 5.30 -7.22 0.45
C TYR A 98 5.08 -6.56 1.82
N ILE A 99 4.23 -5.54 1.86
CA ILE A 99 3.91 -4.77 3.06
C ILE A 99 2.45 -5.05 3.42
N TYR A 100 2.19 -5.39 4.67
CA TYR A 100 0.84 -5.49 5.19
C TYR A 100 0.29 -4.09 5.46
N ASP A 101 -0.73 -3.67 4.71
CA ASP A 101 -1.36 -2.34 4.80
C ASP A 101 -2.50 -2.29 5.83
N GLY A 102 -2.93 -3.44 6.36
CA GLY A 102 -3.96 -3.55 7.38
C GLY A 102 -5.24 -4.23 6.90
N LEU A 103 -6.32 -3.97 7.64
CA LEU A 103 -7.67 -4.47 7.40
C LEU A 103 -8.50 -3.44 6.64
N TYR A 104 -9.21 -3.93 5.63
CA TYR A 104 -10.09 -3.14 4.78
C TYR A 104 -11.46 -3.80 4.69
N THR A 105 -12.49 -3.02 4.44
CA THR A 105 -13.83 -3.52 4.13
C THR A 105 -14.13 -3.21 2.67
N VAL A 106 -14.72 -4.17 1.96
CA VAL A 106 -15.23 -3.94 0.60
C VAL A 106 -16.50 -3.10 0.75
N THR A 107 -16.54 -1.94 0.12
CA THR A 107 -17.66 -0.99 0.23
C THR A 107 -18.59 -1.04 -0.98
N LYS A 108 -18.06 -1.38 -2.15
CA LYS A 108 -18.80 -1.49 -3.41
C LYS A 108 -18.18 -2.55 -4.30
N TYR A 109 -18.99 -3.14 -5.17
CA TYR A 109 -18.49 -3.89 -6.32
C TYR A 109 -19.32 -3.57 -7.57
N TRP A 110 -18.69 -3.65 -8.74
CA TRP A 110 -19.37 -3.51 -10.03
C TRP A 110 -18.60 -4.26 -11.11
N GLN A 111 -19.20 -4.33 -12.29
CA GLN A 111 -18.59 -4.89 -13.49
C GLN A 111 -18.45 -3.77 -14.53
N GLU A 112 -17.32 -3.73 -15.22
CA GLU A 112 -17.09 -2.78 -16.31
C GLU A 112 -16.20 -3.38 -17.39
N ARG A 113 -16.14 -2.75 -18.57
CA ARG A 113 -15.20 -3.17 -19.62
C ARG A 113 -13.79 -2.68 -19.28
N GLY A 114 -12.87 -3.62 -19.14
CA GLY A 114 -11.44 -3.33 -19.00
C GLY A 114 -10.79 -2.92 -20.32
N PRO A 115 -9.47 -2.58 -20.30
CA PRO A 115 -8.74 -2.10 -21.47
C PRO A 115 -8.72 -3.05 -22.67
N THR A 116 -8.96 -4.34 -22.43
CA THR A 116 -9.02 -5.38 -23.46
C THR A 116 -10.43 -5.56 -24.06
N GLY A 117 -11.40 -4.72 -23.68
CA GLY A 117 -12.79 -4.81 -24.10
C GLY A 117 -13.60 -5.93 -23.43
N LYS A 118 -12.97 -6.69 -22.53
CA LYS A 118 -13.60 -7.74 -21.71
C LYS A 118 -14.07 -7.21 -20.38
N PHE A 119 -15.12 -7.80 -19.84
CA PHE A 119 -15.65 -7.43 -18.54
C PHE A 119 -14.71 -7.86 -17.41
N VAL A 120 -14.50 -6.95 -16.46
CA VAL A 120 -13.75 -7.17 -15.23
C VAL A 120 -14.63 -6.79 -14.04
N PHE A 121 -14.45 -7.48 -12.91
CA PHE A 121 -15.03 -7.06 -11.65
C PHE A 121 -14.10 -6.07 -10.95
N LYS A 122 -14.68 -5.04 -10.35
CA LYS A 122 -13.98 -4.06 -9.53
C LYS A 122 -14.59 -4.03 -8.14
N PHE A 123 -13.74 -3.89 -7.13
CA PHE A 123 -14.10 -3.86 -5.73
C PHE A 123 -13.48 -2.62 -5.09
N GLU A 124 -14.29 -1.72 -4.55
CA GLU A 124 -13.81 -0.59 -3.75
C GLU A 124 -13.50 -1.10 -2.33
N LEU A 125 -12.27 -0.94 -1.87
CA LEU A 125 -11.84 -1.28 -0.52
C LEU A 125 -11.48 -0.03 0.26
N LYS A 126 -12.09 0.12 1.44
CA LYS A 126 -11.83 1.21 2.38
C LYS A 126 -11.17 0.68 3.64
N ARG A 127 -10.09 1.32 4.06
CA ARG A 127 -9.33 0.93 5.26
C ARG A 127 -10.20 1.13 6.51
N ASN A 128 -10.17 0.14 7.40
CA ASN A 128 -10.91 0.22 8.66
C ASN A 128 -10.29 1.26 9.59
N PHE A 129 -11.13 1.96 10.35
CA PHE A 129 -10.70 2.99 11.31
C PHE A 129 -9.88 2.40 12.47
N GLY A 130 -9.10 3.26 13.15
CA GLY A 130 -8.36 2.91 14.37
C GLY A 130 -7.04 2.15 14.14
N GLN A 131 -6.65 1.92 12.89
CA GLN A 131 -5.38 1.26 12.57
C GLN A 131 -4.22 2.26 12.50
N PRO A 132 -2.96 1.85 12.78
CA PRO A 132 -1.79 2.69 12.62
C PRO A 132 -1.72 3.36 11.24
N LYS A 133 -1.08 4.53 11.13
CA LYS A 133 -0.90 5.22 9.84
C LYS A 133 -0.16 4.32 8.85
N LEU A 134 -0.48 4.47 7.57
CA LEU A 134 0.18 3.67 6.55
C LEU A 134 1.64 4.07 6.43
N THR A 135 2.54 3.10 6.25
CA THR A 135 3.99 3.36 6.12
C THR A 135 4.30 4.39 5.03
N ARG A 136 3.51 4.40 3.94
CA ARG A 136 3.65 5.39 2.86
C ARG A 136 3.35 6.83 3.29
N GLU A 137 2.44 7.03 4.24
CA GLU A 137 2.12 8.35 4.78
C GLU A 137 3.23 8.86 5.71
N LEU A 138 3.93 7.94 6.39
CA LEU A 138 5.10 8.27 7.23
C LEU A 138 6.32 8.68 6.39
N VAL A 139 6.49 8.08 5.22
CA VAL A 139 7.62 8.36 4.30
C VAL A 139 7.37 9.61 3.45
N SER A 140 6.11 9.96 3.17
CA SER A 140 5.75 11.16 2.40
C SER A 140 5.77 12.45 3.21
N GLN A 141 5.93 12.38 4.54
CA GLN A 141 6.28 13.57 5.31
C GLN A 141 7.72 13.92 4.93
N PRO A 142 7.99 15.07 4.28
CA PRO A 142 9.36 15.52 4.16
C PRO A 142 9.92 15.63 5.58
N ALA A 143 11.13 15.12 5.80
CA ALA A 143 11.93 15.63 6.89
C ALA A 143 11.96 17.15 6.66
N ASN A 144 11.26 17.92 7.49
CA ASN A 144 11.33 19.39 7.49
C ASN A 144 12.72 19.80 8.02
N LEU A 145 13.76 19.42 7.29
CA LEU A 145 15.17 19.72 7.54
C LEU A 145 15.78 20.22 6.24
N ALA A 146 15.21 21.28 5.68
CA ALA A 146 15.84 22.00 4.57
C ALA A 146 15.38 23.45 4.57
N LYS A 147 16.13 24.28 5.30
CA LYS A 147 16.62 25.63 4.95
C LYS A 147 16.85 26.43 6.24
N VAL A 148 18.10 26.44 6.72
CA VAL A 148 18.57 27.52 7.59
C VAL A 148 19.76 28.17 6.89
N ASN A 149 19.62 29.49 6.70
CA ASN A 149 20.59 30.37 6.07
C ASN A 149 21.93 30.32 6.81
N HIS A 150 23.03 30.40 6.06
CA HIS A 150 24.36 30.62 6.62
C HIS A 150 24.38 31.97 7.35
N TYR A 151 24.30 31.95 8.69
CA TYR A 151 24.52 33.13 9.52
C TYR A 151 26.01 33.23 9.86
N HIS A 152 26.65 34.26 9.32
CA HIS A 152 27.92 34.79 9.84
C HIS A 152 27.60 35.61 11.10
N PRO A 153 28.28 35.44 12.25
CA PRO A 153 27.94 36.20 13.44
C PRO A 153 28.51 37.61 13.32
N ASN A 154 27.70 38.63 13.63
CA ASN A 154 28.11 39.81 14.39
C ASN A 154 26.92 40.69 14.84
N ILE A 155 26.83 40.86 16.17
CA ILE A 155 26.41 42.03 16.96
C ILE A 155 24.91 42.26 17.28
N ASN A 156 24.63 42.09 18.59
CA ASN A 156 23.74 42.76 19.57
C ASN A 156 22.20 42.87 19.47
N LYS A 157 21.62 42.60 20.66
CA LYS A 157 20.42 43.13 21.36
C LYS A 157 19.04 42.49 21.14
N GLU A 158 18.56 41.93 22.26
CA GLU A 158 17.17 41.86 22.80
C GLU A 158 16.01 41.66 21.82
N MET A 159 15.31 40.52 21.93
CA MET A 159 13.91 40.44 22.42
C MET A 159 13.45 38.97 22.43
N GLN A 160 12.80 38.55 23.51
CA GLN A 160 12.36 37.17 23.78
C GLN A 160 11.06 36.77 23.07
N SER A 161 10.90 35.45 22.97
CA SER A 161 9.66 34.65 22.94
C SER A 161 9.09 34.26 21.57
N VAL A 162 9.39 33.03 21.14
CA VAL A 162 8.44 31.90 21.02
C VAL A 162 9.30 30.63 20.96
N THR A 163 8.91 29.61 21.73
CA THR A 163 9.62 28.34 21.90
C THR A 163 9.70 27.54 20.59
N GLU A 164 10.73 27.78 19.78
CA GLU A 164 11.19 26.79 18.79
C GLU A 164 11.97 25.71 19.53
N GLN A 165 11.45 24.48 19.57
CA GLN A 165 12.28 23.31 19.86
C GLN A 165 13.33 23.20 18.76
N LYS A 166 14.51 23.79 19.00
CA LYS A 166 15.71 23.55 18.19
C LYS A 166 16.15 22.11 18.40
N PHE A 167 15.77 21.24 17.46
CA PHE A 167 16.50 19.99 17.26
C PHE A 167 17.86 20.36 16.68
N VAL A 168 18.91 20.23 17.46
CA VAL A 168 20.28 20.30 16.96
C VAL A 168 20.48 19.04 16.12
N VAL A 169 20.74 19.21 14.83
CA VAL A 169 21.07 18.12 13.91
C VAL A 169 22.54 18.28 13.53
N ASP A 170 23.40 17.37 13.98
CA ASP A 170 24.69 17.14 13.34
C ASP A 170 24.41 16.35 12.06
N TYR A 171 24.93 16.82 10.93
CA TYR A 171 24.77 16.13 9.65
C TYR A 171 25.67 14.90 9.52
N ASP A 172 26.75 14.83 10.31
CA ASP A 172 27.65 13.68 10.33
C ASP A 172 28.42 13.53 11.65
N ILE A 173 27.85 12.81 12.62
CA ILE A 173 28.56 12.47 13.87
C ILE A 173 29.78 11.56 13.65
N SER A 174 29.87 10.91 12.48
CA SER A 174 31.05 10.12 12.15
C SER A 174 32.25 10.99 11.84
N GLN A 175 32.04 12.27 11.51
CA GLN A 175 33.09 13.22 11.14
C GLN A 175 33.96 12.68 9.99
N GLY A 176 33.32 12.08 8.98
CA GLY A 176 33.99 11.47 7.84
C GLY A 176 34.74 10.17 8.12
N LYS A 177 34.61 9.58 9.33
CA LYS A 177 35.17 8.26 9.64
C LYS A 177 34.38 7.13 9.01
N GLU A 178 33.13 7.39 8.62
CA GLU A 178 32.29 6.46 7.87
C GLU A 178 32.22 6.86 6.40
N LYS A 179 32.00 5.87 5.52
CA LYS A 179 31.83 6.11 4.08
C LYS A 179 30.53 6.87 3.76
N ILE A 180 29.58 6.89 4.69
CA ILE A 180 28.27 7.52 4.55
C ILE A 180 28.03 8.37 5.80
N PRO A 181 27.66 9.66 5.65
CA PRO A 181 27.36 10.54 6.78
C PRO A 181 26.28 9.97 7.71
N ILE A 182 26.47 10.11 9.02
CA ILE A 182 25.51 9.69 10.05
C ILE A 182 24.89 10.93 10.71
N PRO A 183 23.65 11.31 10.37
CA PRO A 183 23.00 12.44 11.00
C PRO A 183 22.51 12.06 12.41
N ALA A 184 22.58 12.98 13.38
CA ALA A 184 22.06 12.81 14.75
C ALA A 184 21.48 14.10 15.33
#